data_AF-A0A7C5R5H9-F1
#
_entry.id   AF-A0A7C5R5H9-F1
#
_cell.length_a   1.000
_cell.length_b   1.000
_cell.length_c   1.000
_cell.angle_alpha   90.00
_cell.angle_beta   90.00
_cell.angle_gamma   90.00
#
_symmetry.space_group_name_H-M   'P 1'
#
loop_
_entity.id
_entity.type
_entity.pdbx_description
1 polymer ?
#
loop_
_entity_poly.entity_id
_entity_poly.type
_entity_poly.pdbx_seq_one_letter_code
_entity_poly.pdbx_strand_id
1 'polypeptide(L)'
;MVETVAGESRVSLAQTGNVKMTDPSSRRLRETIHELESELERIESLDPETQAMLRRAVDDLQETLRRKTGGEEPDTSGVLGQLEELEREFQVQHPTLAGVVLRAVEALRQLGI
;
A
#
# COMPACT_ATOMS: atom_id res chain seq x y z
N MET A 1 -35.43 35.43 36.37
CA MET A 1 -35.67 34.01 36.71
C MET A 1 -35.66 33.27 35.36
N VAL A 2 -34.51 32.86 34.82
CA VAL A 2 -33.87 31.50 34.94
C VAL A 2 -34.93 30.40 34.87
N GLU A 3 -34.96 29.48 33.90
CA GLU A 3 -33.98 28.46 33.47
C GLU A 3 -34.37 27.94 32.06
N THR A 4 -33.46 27.70 31.11
CA THR A 4 -32.76 26.40 30.84
C THR A 4 -33.78 25.31 30.47
N VAL A 5 -33.79 24.65 29.29
CA VAL A 5 -32.77 23.72 28.75
C VAL A 5 -33.05 23.38 27.28
N ALA A 6 -31.97 23.04 26.55
CA ALA A 6 -31.83 21.97 25.54
C ALA A 6 -32.71 22.04 24.27
N GLY A 7 -32.16 22.15 23.05
CA GLY A 7 -30.92 21.55 22.57
C GLY A 7 -31.15 20.15 22.00
N GLU A 8 -32.00 20.03 20.97
CA GLU A 8 -32.08 18.81 20.17
C GLU A 8 -31.23 18.95 18.90
N SER A 9 -29.92 18.97 19.10
CA SER A 9 -28.98 18.53 18.08
C SER A 9 -29.01 17.00 18.04
N ARG A 10 -29.72 16.43 17.08
CA ARG A 10 -29.52 15.03 16.68
C ARG A 10 -29.32 14.93 15.18
N VAL A 11 -28.29 15.61 14.70
CA VAL A 11 -27.56 15.14 13.52
C VAL A 11 -26.70 13.97 14.00
N SER A 12 -27.31 12.80 14.13
CA SER A 12 -26.62 11.54 14.38
C SER A 12 -26.77 10.70 13.12
N LEU A 13 -25.82 10.88 12.20
CA LEU A 13 -25.50 9.94 11.11
C LEU A 13 -24.08 10.24 10.59
N ALA A 14 -23.15 10.51 11.50
CA ALA A 14 -21.73 10.26 11.23
C ALA A 14 -21.43 8.83 11.70
N GLN A 15 -21.96 7.84 10.98
CA GLN A 15 -21.41 6.50 11.04
C GLN A 15 -20.13 6.50 10.21
N THR A 16 -19.11 7.18 10.71
CA THR A 16 -17.73 6.96 10.28
C THR A 16 -17.41 5.55 10.75
N GLY A 17 -17.54 4.60 9.82
CA GLY A 17 -16.95 3.28 9.96
C GLY A 17 -15.52 3.49 10.42
N ASN A 18 -15.25 3.04 11.63
CA ASN A 18 -13.93 3.05 12.24
C ASN A 18 -13.10 2.02 11.45
N VAL A 19 -12.64 2.42 10.25
CA VAL A 19 -11.82 1.57 9.40
C VAL A 19 -10.55 1.34 10.20
N LYS A 20 -10.34 0.08 10.56
CA LYS A 20 -9.33 -0.44 11.47
C LYS A 20 -7.94 0.06 11.04
N MET A 21 -7.56 1.24 11.54
CA MET A 21 -6.26 1.89 11.30
C MET A 21 -5.10 1.18 12.02
N THR A 22 -5.31 -0.07 12.44
CA THR A 22 -4.47 -0.83 13.39
C THR A 22 -4.13 -2.24 12.89
N ASP A 23 -4.13 -2.48 11.58
CA ASP A 23 -3.49 -3.71 11.08
C ASP A 23 -1.98 -3.45 10.89
N PRO A 24 -1.10 -4.02 11.72
CA PRO A 24 0.35 -3.77 11.66
C PRO A 24 0.96 -4.20 10.33
N SER A 25 0.37 -5.18 9.65
CA SER A 25 0.82 -5.64 8.34
C SER A 25 0.48 -4.63 7.25
N SER A 26 -0.69 -3.99 7.32
CA SER A 26 -1.07 -2.92 6.38
C SER A 26 -0.16 -1.69 6.49
N ARG A 27 0.30 -1.39 7.71
CA ARG A 27 1.26 -0.31 7.96
C ARG A 27 2.62 -0.62 7.35
N ARG A 28 3.15 -1.83 7.56
CA ARG A 28 4.43 -2.26 7.00
C ARG A 28 4.44 -2.19 5.47
N LEU A 29 3.40 -2.70 4.82
CA LEU A 29 3.31 -2.64 3.36
C LEU A 29 3.30 -1.19 2.85
N ARG A 30 2.61 -0.29 3.55
CA ARG A 30 2.59 1.15 3.19
C ARG A 30 3.96 1.81 3.37
N GLU A 31 4.67 1.48 4.44
CA GLU A 31 6.06 1.93 4.66
C GLU A 31 6.99 1.40 3.55
N THR A 32 6.84 0.14 3.14
CA THR A 32 7.62 -0.44 2.04
C THR A 32 7.31 0.19 0.69
N ILE A 33 6.05 0.50 0.41
CA ILE A 33 5.65 1.23 -0.81
C ILE A 33 6.32 2.60 -0.85
N HIS A 34 6.28 3.35 0.25
CA HIS A 34 6.91 4.66 0.32
C HIS A 34 8.44 4.58 0.15
N GLU A 35 9.08 3.54 0.70
CA GLU A 35 10.50 3.27 0.47
C GLU A 35 10.78 2.98 -1.01
N LEU A 36 9.93 2.17 -1.65
CA LEU A 36 10.05 1.82 -3.07
C LEU A 36 9.94 3.05 -3.97
N GLU A 37 8.99 3.95 -3.68
CA GLU A 37 8.84 5.23 -4.39
C GLU A 37 10.06 6.14 -4.16
N SER A 38 10.57 6.22 -2.94
CA SER A 38 11.77 7.01 -2.64
C SER A 38 13.02 6.49 -3.35
N GLU A 39 13.19 5.17 -3.43
CA GLU A 39 14.30 4.57 -4.16
C GLU A 39 14.15 4.76 -5.66
N LEU A 40 12.93 4.68 -6.20
CA LEU A 40 12.62 5.01 -7.59
C LEU A 40 13.00 6.45 -7.95
N GLU A 41 12.73 7.42 -7.08
CA GLU A 41 13.09 8.82 -7.30
C GLU A 41 14.60 9.07 -7.22
N ARG A 42 15.33 8.24 -6.45
CA ARG A 42 16.79 8.33 -6.33
C ARG A 42 17.53 7.71 -7.50
N ILE A 43 16.93 6.74 -8.19
CA ILE A 43 17.58 6.05 -9.29
C ILE A 43 17.33 6.84 -10.59
N GLU A 44 18.29 7.70 -10.94
CA GLU A 44 18.25 8.52 -12.17
C GLU A 44 18.50 7.71 -13.47
N SER A 45 18.86 6.42 -13.38
CA SER A 45 19.23 5.57 -14.52
C SER A 45 18.43 4.27 -14.61
N LEU A 46 17.15 4.29 -14.21
CA LEU A 46 16.23 3.22 -14.58
C LEU A 46 15.78 3.38 -16.02
N ASP A 47 15.72 2.27 -16.75
CA ASP A 47 15.12 2.26 -18.08
C ASP A 47 13.63 2.63 -17.97
N PRO A 48 13.10 3.50 -18.85
CA PRO A 48 11.73 3.99 -18.76
C PRO A 48 10.67 2.88 -18.74
N GLU A 49 10.93 1.75 -19.40
CA GLU A 49 10.02 0.59 -19.38
C GLU A 49 9.95 -0.03 -17.97
N THR A 50 11.11 -0.32 -17.38
CA THR A 50 11.21 -0.88 -16.03
C THR A 50 10.66 0.08 -14.98
N GLN A 51 10.90 1.38 -15.13
CA GLN A 51 10.32 2.40 -14.25
C GLN A 51 8.78 2.38 -14.32
N ALA A 52 8.20 2.28 -15.52
CA ALA A 52 6.75 2.18 -15.70
C ALA A 52 6.17 0.90 -15.10
N MET A 53 6.86 -0.24 -15.26
CA MET A 53 6.44 -1.51 -14.67
C MET A 53 6.45 -1.45 -13.14
N LEU A 54 7.47 -0.86 -12.53
CA LEU A 54 7.55 -0.73 -11.08
C LEU A 54 6.53 0.28 -10.55
N ARG A 55 6.30 1.40 -11.24
CA ARG A 55 5.25 2.37 -10.91
C ARG A 55 3.87 1.70 -10.90
N ARG A 56 3.58 0.90 -11.94
CA ARG A 56 2.33 0.14 -12.03
C ARG A 56 2.20 -0.86 -10.88
N ALA A 57 3.26 -1.59 -10.56
CA ALA A 57 3.25 -2.51 -9.42
C ALA A 57 2.97 -1.77 -8.10
N VAL A 58 3.52 -0.57 -7.90
CA VAL A 58 3.21 0.29 -6.75
C VAL A 58 1.74 0.68 -6.70
N ASP A 59 1.17 1.15 -7.81
CA ASP A 59 -0.26 1.50 -7.90
C ASP A 59 -1.15 0.29 -7.56
N ASP A 60 -0.85 -0.88 -8.13
CA ASP A 60 -1.56 -2.14 -7.87
C ASP A 60 -1.46 -2.57 -6.39
N LEU A 61 -0.30 -2.35 -5.75
CA LEU A 61 -0.13 -2.59 -4.30
C LEU A 61 -0.98 -1.65 -3.45
N GLN A 62 -1.01 -0.37 -3.79
CA GLN A 62 -1.82 0.62 -3.08
C GLN A 62 -3.32 0.30 -3.22
N GLU A 63 -3.75 -0.11 -4.41
CA GLU A 63 -5.13 -0.54 -4.66
C GLU A 63 -5.48 -1.80 -3.86
N THR A 64 -4.61 -2.81 -3.88
CA THR A 64 -4.72 -4.03 -3.07
C THR A 64 -4.90 -3.70 -1.58
N LEU A 65 -4.08 -2.80 -1.06
CA LEU A 65 -4.14 -2.32 0.33
C LEU A 65 -5.48 -1.63 0.63
N ARG A 66 -5.95 -0.80 -0.30
CA ARG A 66 -7.22 -0.08 -0.19
C ARG A 66 -8.41 -1.04 -0.19
N ARG A 67 -8.45 -2.01 -1.10
CA ARG A 67 -9.49 -3.05 -1.18
C ARG A 67 -9.54 -3.88 0.10
N LYS A 68 -8.38 -4.36 0.57
CA LYS A 68 -8.29 -5.09 1.84
C LYS A 68 -8.78 -4.27 3.04
N THR A 69 -8.42 -2.99 3.09
CA THR A 69 -8.86 -2.07 4.15
C THR A 69 -10.37 -1.78 4.05
N GLY A 70 -10.93 -1.81 2.84
CA GLY A 70 -12.36 -1.70 2.56
C GLY A 70 -13.17 -2.97 2.81
N GLY A 71 -12.53 -4.09 3.18
CA GLY A 71 -13.19 -5.37 3.43
C GLY A 71 -13.46 -6.20 2.17
N GLU A 72 -12.82 -5.86 1.05
CA GLU A 72 -12.90 -6.60 -0.20
C GLU A 72 -11.70 -7.55 -0.32
N GLU A 73 -11.89 -8.74 -0.91
CA GLU A 73 -10.78 -9.65 -1.21
C GLU A 73 -9.95 -9.07 -2.37
N PRO A 74 -8.69 -8.66 -2.14
CA PRO A 74 -7.87 -8.15 -3.21
C PRO A 74 -7.43 -9.29 -4.12
N ASP A 75 -7.37 -9.03 -5.44
CA ASP A 75 -6.80 -9.98 -6.40
C ASP A 75 -5.31 -9.65 -6.56
N THR A 76 -4.46 -10.51 -6.02
CA THR A 76 -3.06 -10.16 -5.73
C THR A 76 -2.05 -11.10 -6.37
N SER A 77 -2.53 -12.21 -6.94
CA SER A 77 -1.70 -13.16 -7.67
C SER A 77 -0.98 -12.49 -8.84
N GLY A 78 -1.63 -11.54 -9.51
CA GLY A 78 -1.00 -10.75 -10.58
C GLY A 78 0.11 -9.82 -10.07
N VAL A 79 -0.16 -9.10 -8.98
CA VAL A 79 0.78 -8.13 -8.38
C VAL A 79 2.01 -8.83 -7.82
N LEU A 80 1.81 -9.96 -7.14
CA LEU A 80 2.89 -10.74 -6.55
C LEU A 80 3.85 -11.26 -7.63
N GLY A 81 3.31 -11.82 -8.71
CA GLY A 81 4.11 -12.29 -9.85
C GLY A 81 4.88 -11.17 -10.53
N GLN A 82 4.27 -9.99 -10.71
CA GLN A 82 4.92 -8.83 -11.31
C GLN A 82 6.08 -8.31 -10.43
N LEU A 83 5.92 -8.29 -9.11
CA LEU A 83 7.00 -7.90 -8.19
C LEU A 83 8.12 -8.93 -8.15
N GLU A 84 7.83 -10.23 -8.19
CA GLU A 84 8.86 -11.29 -8.25
C GLU A 84 9.64 -11.26 -9.58
N GLU A 85 9.03 -10.78 -10.67
CA GLU A 85 9.73 -10.54 -11.93
C GLU A 85 10.64 -9.31 -11.85
N LEU A 86 10.11 -8.19 -11.33
CA LEU A 86 10.88 -6.96 -11.12
C LEU A 86 12.05 -7.17 -10.15
N GLU A 87 11.87 -7.93 -9.08
CA GLU A 87 12.93 -8.29 -8.13
C GLU A 87 14.09 -8.99 -8.84
N ARG A 88 13.80 -9.97 -9.69
CA ARG A 88 14.81 -10.70 -10.48
C ARG A 88 15.53 -9.80 -11.48
N GLU A 89 14.81 -8.88 -12.12
CA GLU A 89 15.41 -7.90 -13.04
C GLU A 89 16.36 -6.93 -12.29
N PHE A 90 16.00 -6.54 -11.07
CA PHE A 90 16.79 -5.64 -10.23
C PHE A 90 17.95 -6.31 -9.49
N GLN A 91 17.93 -7.62 -9.27
CA GLN A 91 19.02 -8.31 -8.54
C GLN A 91 20.40 -8.04 -9.14
N VAL A 92 20.48 -7.89 -10.47
CA VAL A 92 21.74 -7.65 -11.19
C VAL A 92 22.06 -6.16 -11.31
N GLN A 93 21.05 -5.34 -11.62
CA GLN A 93 21.23 -3.93 -12.00
C GLN A 93 21.10 -2.97 -10.81
N HIS A 94 20.18 -3.25 -9.88
CA HIS A 94 19.82 -2.38 -8.75
C HIS A 94 19.56 -3.21 -7.48
N PRO A 95 20.61 -3.76 -6.83
CA PRO A 95 20.45 -4.68 -5.69
C PRO A 95 19.75 -4.05 -4.49
N THR A 96 19.85 -2.73 -4.32
CA THR A 96 19.10 -2.00 -3.27
C THR A 96 17.61 -2.03 -3.56
N LEU A 97 17.20 -1.75 -4.80
CA LEU A 97 15.81 -1.76 -5.23
C LEU A 97 15.21 -3.17 -5.17
N ALA A 98 15.96 -4.18 -5.60
CA ALA A 98 15.57 -5.59 -5.45
C ALA A 98 15.24 -5.93 -3.99
N GLY A 99 16.07 -5.48 -3.05
CA GLY A 99 15.84 -5.68 -1.62
C GLY A 99 14.57 -4.98 -1.08
N VAL A 100 14.13 -3.88 -1.68
CA VAL A 100 12.88 -3.21 -1.31
C VAL A 100 11.66 -3.92 -1.94
N VAL A 101 11.77 -4.32 -3.21
CA VAL A 101 10.73 -5.11 -3.90
C VAL A 101 10.50 -6.44 -3.18
N LEU A 102 11.55 -7.13 -2.77
CA LEU A 102 11.45 -8.37 -2.00
C LEU A 102 10.69 -8.15 -0.69
N ARG A 103 11.00 -7.08 0.04
CA ARG A 103 10.26 -6.72 1.27
C ARG A 103 8.79 -6.42 0.99
N ALA A 104 8.45 -5.86 -0.17
CA ALA A 104 7.06 -5.64 -0.56
C ALA A 104 6.33 -6.98 -0.78
N VAL A 105 6.98 -7.93 -1.48
CA VAL A 105 6.46 -9.30 -1.66
C VAL A 105 6.26 -10.00 -0.31
N GLU A 106 7.22 -9.89 0.61
CA GLU A 106 7.10 -10.46 1.95
C GLU A 106 5.97 -9.83 2.76
N ALA A 107 5.79 -8.51 2.66
CA ALA A 107 4.71 -7.79 3.33
C ALA A 107 3.32 -8.22 2.81
N LEU A 108 3.19 -8.46 1.50
CA LEU A 108 1.99 -9.06 0.92
C LEU A 108 1.75 -10.46 1.47
N ARG A 109 2.76 -11.35 1.45
CA ARG A 109 2.62 -12.70 2.02
C ARG A 109 2.20 -12.68 3.49
N GLN A 110 2.75 -11.76 4.29
CA GLN A 110 2.36 -11.57 5.70
C GLN A 110 0.92 -11.07 5.88
N LEU A 111 0.38 -10.38 4.88
CA LEU A 111 -1.02 -9.99 4.84
C LEU A 111 -1.94 -11.18 4.50
N GLY A 112 -1.42 -12.38 4.24
CA GLY A 112 -2.21 -13.52 3.75
C GLY A 112 -2.66 -13.30 2.31
N ILE A 113 -1.82 -12.60 1.56
CA ILE A 113 -2.02 -12.15 0.18
C ILE A 113 -0.93 -12.78 -0.71
#